data_AF-A0A9J7E5U5-F1
#
_entry.id   AF-A0A9J7E5U5-F1
#
_cell.length_a   1.000
_cell.length_b   1.000
_cell.length_c   1.000
_cell.angle_alpha   90.00
_cell.angle_beta   90.00
_cell.angle_gamma   90.00
#
_symmetry.space_group_name_H-M   'P 1'
#
loop_
_entity.id
_entity.type
_entity.pdbx_description
1 polymer ?
#
loop_
_entity_poly.entity_id
_entity_poly.type
_entity_poly.pdbx_seq_one_letter_code
_entity_poly.pdbx_strand_id
1 'polypeptide(L)'
;MSEAVEGGAALAWRLLATLEGGSILLATSALLAYTVRKKIAAQHRTGRDIRRVLVTNTTNLLGRELKRRLENRGCIVATIDQIEDSEVVSDLRDPATSQAKVDAIVVVGAEPKADGLDGMARLVTEDVYDNLKLLESLSWCVHRGGRIAWACAGDTAGAFSDAGAAFDTVLWASLKHVAKVCQCEPIWVGRCEAAEQAAERVVAALTRRHPPRTSRFSVRNAAHRVGERLCRWLKIVT
;
A
#
# COMPACT_ATOMS: atom_id res chain seq x y z
N MET A 1 -5.36 25.55 33.82
CA MET A 1 -5.73 24.12 33.73
C MET A 1 -6.75 24.00 32.61
N SER A 2 -6.32 23.55 31.43
CA SER A 2 -7.14 23.51 30.22
C SER A 2 -8.07 22.30 30.25
N GLU A 3 -9.37 22.56 30.17
CA GLU A 3 -10.40 21.54 29.97
C GLU A 3 -10.10 20.71 28.73
N ALA A 4 -10.09 19.38 28.90
CA ALA A 4 -9.95 18.44 27.81
C ALA A 4 -11.19 18.54 26.92
N VAL A 5 -10.99 18.93 25.66
CA VAL A 5 -12.02 18.90 24.63
C VAL A 5 -12.50 17.45 24.49
N GLU A 6 -13.65 17.13 25.10
CA GLU A 6 -14.31 15.83 24.97
C GLU A 6 -14.52 15.55 23.47
N GLY A 7 -13.76 14.59 22.94
CA GLY A 7 -13.85 14.17 21.56
C GLY A 7 -15.26 13.71 21.22
N GLY A 8 -15.74 14.06 20.01
CA GLY A 8 -17.12 13.83 19.56
C GLY A 8 -17.62 12.37 19.62
N ALA A 9 -16.75 11.39 19.87
CA ALA A 9 -17.13 10.02 20.17
C ALA A 9 -17.86 9.86 21.52
N ALA A 10 -17.43 10.57 22.58
CA ALA A 10 -18.05 10.50 23.90
C ALA A 10 -19.46 11.13 23.90
N LEU A 11 -19.62 12.22 23.14
CA LEU A 11 -20.89 12.90 22.94
C LEU A 11 -21.85 12.07 22.07
N ALA A 12 -21.34 11.37 21.06
CA ALA A 12 -22.11 10.41 20.27
C ALA A 12 -22.61 9.22 21.10
N TRP A 13 -21.81 8.70 22.04
CA TRP A 13 -22.22 7.63 22.95
C TRP A 13 -23.29 8.08 23.96
N ARG A 14 -23.20 9.32 24.47
CA ARG A 14 -24.24 9.88 25.36
C ARG A 14 -25.56 10.13 24.61
N LEU A 15 -25.52 10.55 23.35
CA LEU A 15 -26.71 10.65 22.49
C LEU A 15 -27.28 9.27 22.13
N LEU A 16 -26.44 8.23 22.03
CA LEU A 16 -26.87 6.85 21.75
C LEU A 16 -27.65 6.23 22.92
N ALA A 17 -27.38 6.67 24.15
CA ALA A 17 -28.02 6.16 25.36
C ALA A 17 -29.44 6.72 25.60
N THR A 18 -29.82 7.81 24.94
CA THR A 18 -31.11 8.50 25.15
C THR A 18 -32.13 8.28 24.04
N LEU A 19 -31.79 7.50 23.01
CA LEU A 19 -32.57 7.36 21.79
C LEU A 19 -33.41 6.07 21.79
N GLU A 20 -34.74 6.21 21.78
CA GLU A 20 -35.71 5.11 21.66
C GLU A 20 -35.41 4.24 20.43
N GLY A 21 -35.55 2.91 20.58
CA GLY A 21 -34.92 1.87 19.75
C GLY A 21 -35.00 1.98 18.21
N GLY A 22 -35.92 2.76 17.64
CA GLY A 22 -35.95 3.06 16.20
C GLY A 22 -34.82 3.99 15.72
N SER A 23 -34.31 4.84 16.59
CA SER A 23 -33.30 5.85 16.26
C SER A 23 -31.85 5.33 16.41
N ILE A 24 -31.65 4.30 17.23
CA ILE A 24 -30.41 3.49 17.27
C ILE A 24 -30.19 2.77 15.92
N LEU A 25 -31.25 2.27 15.28
CA LEU A 25 -31.17 1.60 13.97
C LEU A 25 -30.74 2.58 12.87
N LEU A 26 -31.26 3.80 12.89
CA LEU A 26 -30.88 4.84 11.93
C LEU A 26 -29.44 5.34 12.16
N ALA A 27 -29.05 5.57 13.42
CA ALA A 27 -27.69 6.02 13.76
C ALA A 27 -26.63 4.96 13.41
N THR A 28 -26.86 3.69 13.73
CA THR A 28 -25.95 2.59 13.37
C THR A 28 -25.88 2.36 11.86
N SER A 29 -27.02 2.44 11.15
CA SER A 29 -27.06 2.35 9.68
C SER A 29 -26.34 3.52 9.02
N ALA A 30 -26.46 4.73 9.57
CA ALA A 30 -25.76 5.93 9.09
C ALA A 30 -24.25 5.83 9.33
N LEU A 31 -23.81 5.35 10.50
CA LEU A 31 -22.40 5.10 10.81
C LEU A 31 -21.81 4.01 9.92
N LEU A 32 -22.54 2.92 9.68
CA LEU A 32 -22.13 1.88 8.73
C LEU A 32 -22.07 2.42 7.30
N ALA A 33 -23.08 3.17 6.86
CA ALA A 33 -23.08 3.79 5.54
C ALA A 33 -21.92 4.79 5.39
N TYR A 34 -21.61 5.58 6.41
CA TYR A 34 -20.53 6.55 6.40
C TYR A 34 -19.14 5.89 6.39
N THR A 35 -18.93 4.87 7.23
CA THR A 35 -17.67 4.11 7.27
C THR A 35 -17.44 3.32 5.98
N VAL A 36 -18.50 2.70 5.43
CA VAL A 36 -18.46 2.00 4.15
C VAL A 36 -18.23 2.97 3.00
N ARG A 37 -18.89 4.14 2.97
CA ARG A 37 -18.69 5.15 1.92
C ARG A 37 -17.27 5.72 1.93
N LYS A 38 -16.68 5.95 3.11
CA LYS A 38 -15.27 6.37 3.23
C LYS A 38 -14.31 5.28 2.72
N LYS A 39 -14.59 4.01 3.01
CA LYS A 39 -13.79 2.86 2.55
C LYS A 39 -13.92 2.63 1.04
N ILE A 40 -15.13 2.78 0.50
CA ILE A 40 -15.44 2.65 -0.94
C ILE A 40 -14.83 3.82 -1.72
N ALA A 41 -14.94 5.06 -1.22
CA ALA A 41 -14.32 6.23 -1.86
C ALA A 41 -12.79 6.12 -1.92
N ALA A 42 -12.16 5.52 -0.90
CA ALA A 42 -10.74 5.21 -0.93
C ALA A 42 -10.37 4.09 -1.93
N GLN A 43 -11.28 3.14 -2.18
CA GLN A 43 -11.09 2.03 -3.14
C GLN A 43 -11.44 2.39 -4.59
N HIS A 44 -12.25 3.43 -4.84
CA HIS A 44 -12.76 3.78 -6.17
C HIS A 44 -11.89 4.76 -6.97
N ARG A 45 -10.68 5.10 -6.50
CA ARG A 45 -9.72 5.82 -7.35
C ARG A 45 -9.21 4.84 -8.41
N THR A 46 -9.91 4.81 -9.53
CA THR A 46 -9.52 4.15 -10.78
C THR A 46 -8.04 4.47 -11.05
N GLY A 47 -7.23 3.42 -11.14
CA GLY A 47 -5.78 3.51 -11.21
C GLY A 47 -5.32 4.51 -12.26
N ARG A 48 -4.55 5.51 -11.82
CA ARG A 48 -3.86 6.44 -12.70
C ARG A 48 -2.90 5.63 -13.58
N ASP A 49 -2.86 5.92 -14.88
CA ASP A 49 -1.83 5.33 -15.74
C ASP A 49 -0.46 5.72 -15.18
N ILE A 50 0.37 4.73 -14.90
CA ILE A 50 1.70 4.93 -14.32
C ILE A 50 2.63 5.45 -15.41
N ARG A 51 3.08 6.70 -15.28
CA ARG A 51 4.02 7.31 -16.23
C ARG A 51 5.37 7.57 -15.59
N ARG A 52 5.40 7.99 -14.33
CA ARG A 52 6.64 8.28 -13.60
C ARG A 52 6.85 7.25 -12.50
N VAL A 53 7.97 6.52 -12.58
CA VAL A 53 8.33 5.49 -11.61
C VAL A 53 9.69 5.82 -11.00
N LEU A 54 9.79 5.81 -9.69
CA LEU A 54 11.06 5.88 -8.98
C LEU A 54 11.52 4.47 -8.62
N VAL A 55 12.73 4.11 -9.02
CA VAL A 55 13.35 2.82 -8.71
C VAL A 55 14.51 3.05 -7.74
N THR A 56 14.53 2.33 -6.62
CA THR A 56 15.50 2.60 -5.54
C THR A 56 16.93 2.24 -5.93
N ASN A 57 17.13 1.17 -6.68
CA ASN A 57 18.45 0.73 -7.11
C ASN A 57 18.39 0.25 -8.57
N THR A 58 19.27 0.77 -9.43
CA THR A 58 19.40 0.33 -10.83
C THR A 58 20.78 -0.23 -11.18
N THR A 59 21.66 -0.44 -10.20
CA THR A 59 22.99 -1.03 -10.42
C THR A 59 22.91 -2.57 -10.41
N ASN A 60 22.02 -3.12 -9.59
CA ASN A 60 21.77 -4.57 -9.52
C ASN A 60 21.06 -5.10 -10.77
N LEU A 61 21.12 -6.41 -10.99
CA LEU A 61 20.53 -7.05 -12.18
C LEU A 61 19.01 -6.80 -12.25
N LEU A 62 18.29 -7.02 -11.16
CA LEU A 62 16.86 -6.73 -11.02
C LEU A 62 16.54 -5.25 -11.29
N GLY A 63 17.35 -4.35 -10.75
CA GLY A 63 17.20 -2.91 -10.95
C GLY A 63 17.36 -2.48 -12.41
N ARG A 64 18.39 -3.00 -13.09
CA ARG A 64 18.63 -2.75 -14.52
C ARG A 64 17.48 -3.28 -15.38
N GLU A 65 17.01 -4.48 -15.07
CA GLU A 65 15.94 -5.11 -15.84
C GLU A 65 14.58 -4.43 -15.62
N LEU A 66 14.30 -3.98 -14.39
CA LEU A 66 13.13 -3.14 -14.08
C LEU A 66 13.17 -1.82 -14.87
N LYS A 67 14.30 -1.12 -14.85
CA LYS A 67 14.47 0.14 -15.61
C LYS A 67 14.22 -0.08 -17.09
N ARG A 68 14.92 -1.05 -17.69
CA ARG A 68 14.79 -1.40 -19.11
C ARG A 68 13.35 -1.73 -19.51
N ARG A 69 12.65 -2.54 -18.72
CA ARG A 69 11.26 -2.95 -19.02
C ARG A 69 10.25 -1.83 -18.85
N LEU A 70 10.43 -0.96 -17.85
CA LEU A 70 9.56 0.20 -17.63
C LEU A 70 9.73 1.24 -18.74
N GLU A 71 10.96 1.53 -19.14
CA GLU A 71 11.27 2.43 -20.26
C GLU A 71 10.70 1.90 -21.59
N ASN A 72 10.82 0.59 -21.84
CA ASN A 72 10.21 -0.05 -23.02
C ASN A 72 8.68 0.06 -23.06
N ARG A 73 8.03 0.28 -21.91
CA ARG A 73 6.57 0.53 -21.83
C ARG A 73 6.21 2.02 -21.85
N GLY A 74 7.19 2.91 -22.07
CA GLY A 74 7.01 4.34 -22.13
C GLY A 74 6.93 5.03 -20.76
N CYS A 75 7.35 4.37 -19.68
CA CYS A 75 7.47 5.00 -18.37
C CYS A 75 8.79 5.77 -18.26
N ILE A 76 8.76 6.92 -17.58
CA ILE A 76 9.94 7.67 -17.18
C ILE A 76 10.42 7.10 -15.85
N VAL A 77 11.64 6.56 -15.84
CA VAL A 77 12.26 5.95 -14.65
C VAL A 77 13.27 6.93 -14.05
N ALA A 78 13.04 7.33 -12.80
CA ALA A 78 13.99 8.09 -12.00
C ALA A 78 14.71 7.18 -11.01
N THR A 79 15.94 7.53 -10.61
CA THR A 79 16.72 6.83 -9.58
C THR A 79 17.01 7.75 -8.39
N ILE A 80 17.38 7.17 -7.24
CA ILE A 80 17.66 7.95 -6.02
C ILE A 80 18.82 8.93 -6.24
N ASP A 81 19.90 8.52 -6.91
CA ASP A 81 21.05 9.39 -7.16
C ASP A 81 20.67 10.65 -7.97
N GLN A 82 19.66 10.53 -8.86
CA GLN A 82 19.12 11.65 -9.62
C GLN A 82 18.22 12.58 -8.79
N ILE A 83 17.80 12.14 -7.60
CA ILE A 83 17.07 12.96 -6.63
C ILE A 83 18.02 13.88 -5.87
N GLU A 84 19.29 13.49 -5.70
CA GLU A 84 20.27 14.27 -4.96
C GLU A 84 21.06 15.25 -5.84
N ASP A 85 21.32 14.92 -7.11
CA ASP A 85 22.26 15.66 -7.98
C ASP A 85 21.63 16.59 -9.05
N SER A 86 20.30 16.71 -9.15
CA SER A 86 19.69 17.48 -10.26
C SER A 86 18.75 18.61 -9.81
N GLU A 87 18.94 19.81 -10.36
CA GLU A 87 18.02 20.97 -10.27
C GLU A 87 16.57 20.63 -10.73
N VAL A 88 16.38 19.53 -11.46
CA VAL A 88 15.08 18.93 -11.83
C VAL A 88 14.27 18.49 -10.59
N VAL A 89 14.90 18.51 -9.41
CA VAL A 89 14.43 17.98 -8.14
C VAL A 89 14.34 19.04 -7.03
N SER A 90 14.57 20.31 -7.36
CA SER A 90 14.15 21.45 -6.52
C SER A 90 12.65 21.37 -6.19
N ASP A 91 11.86 20.76 -7.07
CA ASP A 91 10.43 20.55 -6.88
C ASP A 91 10.09 19.33 -5.99
N LEU A 92 10.94 18.29 -5.83
CA LEU A 92 10.61 17.11 -4.98
C LEU A 92 10.72 17.42 -3.49
N ARG A 93 11.56 18.37 -3.08
CA ARG A 93 11.77 18.71 -1.66
C ARG A 93 10.81 19.76 -1.12
N ASP A 94 10.07 20.45 -1.99
CA ASP A 94 9.19 21.54 -1.58
C ASP A 94 7.75 21.04 -1.43
N PRO A 95 7.19 20.93 -0.20
CA PRO A 95 5.84 20.43 0.03
C PRO A 95 4.73 21.35 -0.53
N ALA A 96 5.10 22.54 -1.01
CA ALA A 96 4.21 23.56 -1.57
C ALA A 96 3.92 23.38 -3.07
N THR A 97 4.83 22.79 -3.86
CA THR A 97 4.66 22.59 -5.30
C THR A 97 4.24 21.14 -5.59
N SER A 98 2.98 20.95 -6.00
CA SER A 98 2.40 19.64 -6.35
C SER A 98 3.00 18.96 -7.59
N GLN A 99 4.16 19.41 -8.09
CA GLN A 99 4.71 19.03 -9.40
C GLN A 99 5.69 17.85 -9.37
N ALA A 100 6.16 17.47 -8.19
CA ALA A 100 7.17 16.45 -8.03
C ALA A 100 6.65 15.28 -7.20
N LYS A 101 5.64 14.61 -7.73
CA LYS A 101 5.24 13.31 -7.20
C LYS A 101 5.35 12.28 -8.29
N VAL A 102 5.74 11.07 -7.92
CA VAL A 102 5.78 9.92 -8.81
C VAL A 102 4.45 9.17 -8.75
N ASP A 103 4.14 8.43 -9.80
CA ASP A 103 2.94 7.60 -9.85
C ASP A 103 3.18 6.26 -9.13
N ALA A 104 4.43 5.80 -9.12
CA ALA A 104 4.85 4.66 -8.34
C ALA A 104 6.30 4.71 -7.86
N ILE A 105 6.57 3.99 -6.77
CA ILE A 105 7.91 3.64 -6.30
C ILE A 105 8.07 2.13 -6.38
N VAL A 106 9.25 1.68 -6.81
CA VAL A 106 9.67 0.28 -6.77
C VAL A 106 10.91 0.17 -5.91
N VAL A 107 10.76 -0.49 -4.77
CA VAL A 107 11.87 -0.86 -3.90
C VAL A 107 12.48 -2.15 -4.44
N VAL A 108 13.75 -2.08 -4.81
CA VAL A 108 14.54 -3.21 -5.29
C VAL A 108 15.21 -3.88 -4.11
N GLY A 109 14.72 -5.07 -3.78
CA GLY A 109 15.21 -5.88 -2.69
C GLY A 109 16.52 -6.61 -3.01
N ALA A 110 17.08 -7.21 -1.97
CA ALA A 110 18.32 -7.97 -2.00
C ALA A 110 18.20 -9.18 -2.95
N GLU A 111 19.31 -9.48 -3.63
CA GLU A 111 19.52 -10.70 -4.42
C GLU A 111 20.53 -11.58 -3.66
N PRO A 112 20.09 -12.44 -2.71
CA PRO A 112 21.01 -13.30 -1.99
C PRO A 112 21.66 -14.30 -2.96
N LYS A 113 22.96 -14.12 -3.22
CA LYS A 113 23.78 -14.98 -4.09
C LYS A 113 24.42 -16.17 -3.36
N ALA A 114 24.35 -16.19 -2.03
CA ALA A 114 25.03 -17.16 -1.20
C ALA A 114 24.00 -17.93 -0.36
N ASP A 115 24.09 -19.25 -0.41
CA ASP A 115 23.34 -20.11 0.49
C ASP A 115 23.91 -20.00 1.92
N GLY A 116 23.03 -19.97 2.92
CA GLY A 116 23.42 -19.98 4.32
C GLY A 116 23.36 -18.62 5.04
N LEU A 117 24.14 -18.48 6.11
CA LEU A 117 24.05 -17.34 7.04
C LEU A 117 24.40 -16.00 6.39
N ASP A 118 25.34 -15.99 5.43
CA ASP A 118 25.75 -14.78 4.72
C ASP A 118 24.62 -14.24 3.82
N GLY A 119 23.85 -15.13 3.19
CA GLY A 119 22.65 -14.78 2.44
C GLY A 119 21.59 -14.16 3.34
N MET A 120 21.41 -14.72 4.55
CA MET A 120 20.48 -14.19 5.54
C MET A 120 20.92 -12.84 6.11
N ALA A 121 22.22 -12.66 6.38
CA ALA A 121 22.76 -11.38 6.86
C ALA A 121 22.56 -10.26 5.84
N ARG A 122 22.72 -10.56 4.54
CA ARG A 122 22.40 -9.62 3.46
C ARG A 122 20.92 -9.30 3.38
N LEU A 123 20.05 -10.31 3.48
CA LEU A 123 18.60 -10.09 3.48
C LEU A 123 18.18 -9.17 4.63
N VAL A 124 18.70 -9.39 5.84
CA VAL A 124 18.40 -8.53 6.99
C VAL A 124 18.95 -7.10 6.82
N THR A 125 20.20 -6.98 6.37
CA THR A 125 20.84 -5.65 6.26
C THR A 125 20.24 -4.85 5.11
N GLU A 126 20.18 -5.43 3.92
CA GLU A 126 19.73 -4.73 2.72
C GLU A 126 18.20 -4.59 2.69
N ASP A 127 17.42 -5.66 2.92
CA ASP A 127 15.95 -5.58 2.82
C ASP A 127 15.28 -5.01 4.07
N VAL A 128 15.65 -5.48 5.26
CA VAL A 128 14.94 -5.12 6.49
C VAL A 128 15.40 -3.77 7.04
N TYR A 129 16.69 -3.44 6.93
CA TYR A 129 17.22 -2.20 7.47
C TYR A 129 17.28 -1.09 6.41
N ASP A 130 18.06 -1.26 5.35
CA ASP A 130 18.32 -0.19 4.38
C ASP A 130 17.10 0.12 3.52
N ASN A 131 16.54 -0.87 2.85
CA ASN A 131 15.42 -0.70 1.93
C ASN A 131 14.13 -0.28 2.63
N LEU A 132 13.89 -0.72 3.86
CA LEU A 132 12.71 -0.33 4.62
C LEU A 132 12.80 1.14 5.07
N LYS A 133 13.98 1.58 5.52
CA LYS A 133 14.24 2.99 5.83
C LYS A 133 14.12 3.88 4.61
N LEU A 134 14.62 3.42 3.46
CA LEU A 134 14.45 4.11 2.17
C LEU A 134 12.97 4.16 1.74
N LEU A 135 12.22 3.09 1.97
CA LEU A 135 10.80 3.08 1.67
C LEU A 135 10.05 4.14 2.50
N GLU A 136 10.31 4.20 3.81
CA GLU A 136 9.70 5.21 4.68
C GLU A 136 10.06 6.62 4.22
N SER A 137 11.35 6.87 3.91
CA SER A 137 11.85 8.17 3.49
C SER A 137 11.43 8.61 2.10
N LEU A 138 10.99 7.71 1.21
CA LEU A 138 10.57 8.05 -0.15
C LEU A 138 9.05 7.94 -0.35
N SER A 139 8.33 7.27 0.55
CA SER A 139 6.90 6.98 0.40
C SER A 139 6.00 8.21 0.21
N TRP A 140 6.41 9.37 0.73
CA TRP A 140 5.69 10.64 0.59
C TRP A 140 5.80 11.27 -0.80
N CYS A 141 6.80 10.85 -1.59
CA CYS A 141 6.99 11.27 -2.98
C CYS A 141 5.93 10.64 -3.92
N VAL A 142 5.13 9.68 -3.45
CA VAL A 142 4.08 9.05 -4.27
C VAL A 142 2.78 9.85 -4.19
N HIS A 143 2.11 10.00 -5.33
CA HIS A 143 0.76 10.53 -5.34
C HIS A 143 -0.19 9.66 -4.52
N ARG A 144 -1.17 10.30 -3.84
CA ARG A 144 -2.27 9.56 -3.20
C ARG A 144 -3.04 8.76 -4.26
N GLY A 145 -3.15 7.45 -4.08
CA GLY A 145 -3.71 6.51 -5.06
C GLY A 145 -2.69 5.99 -6.07
N GLY A 146 -1.41 6.37 -5.95
CA GLY A 146 -0.29 5.76 -6.66
C GLY A 146 0.09 4.40 -6.08
N ARG A 147 1.19 3.82 -6.55
CA ARG A 147 1.58 2.44 -6.20
C ARG A 147 2.94 2.36 -5.53
N ILE A 148 3.06 1.50 -4.54
CA ILE A 148 4.34 1.20 -3.90
C ILE A 148 4.58 -0.29 -4.08
N ALA A 149 5.59 -0.65 -4.86
CA ALA A 149 5.95 -2.02 -5.14
C ALA A 149 7.26 -2.39 -4.43
N TRP A 150 7.35 -3.65 -4.04
CA TRP A 150 8.60 -4.26 -3.60
C TRP A 150 8.93 -5.44 -4.50
N ALA A 151 10.16 -5.44 -5.02
CA ALA A 151 10.66 -6.42 -5.97
C ALA A 151 11.79 -7.22 -5.30
N CYS A 152 11.63 -8.52 -5.11
CA CYS A 152 12.68 -9.40 -4.58
C CYS A 152 13.01 -10.49 -5.60
N ALA A 153 14.29 -10.86 -5.66
CA ALA A 153 14.78 -12.01 -6.42
C ALA A 153 15.72 -12.87 -5.57
N GLY A 154 16.04 -14.07 -6.04
CA GLY A 154 16.90 -15.04 -5.35
C GLY A 154 16.13 -15.82 -4.28
N ASP A 155 15.35 -16.81 -4.71
CA ASP A 155 14.64 -17.70 -3.78
C ASP A 155 15.63 -18.55 -2.98
N THR A 156 15.52 -18.52 -1.66
CA THR A 156 16.40 -19.25 -0.74
C THR A 156 15.88 -20.68 -0.56
N ALA A 157 15.99 -21.50 -1.60
CA ALA A 157 15.73 -22.92 -1.49
C ALA A 157 16.84 -23.57 -0.63
N GLY A 158 16.61 -23.71 0.68
CA GLY A 158 17.62 -24.24 1.59
C GLY A 158 17.20 -24.26 3.06
N ALA A 159 18.16 -24.54 3.95
CA ALA A 159 17.95 -24.70 5.39
C ALA A 159 17.36 -23.46 6.10
N PHE A 160 17.35 -22.30 5.44
CA PHE A 160 16.84 -21.03 5.97
C PHE A 160 15.60 -20.52 5.23
N SER A 161 14.95 -21.35 4.41
CA SER A 161 13.74 -21.00 3.66
C SER A 161 12.61 -20.46 4.55
N ASP A 162 12.37 -21.08 5.71
CA ASP A 162 11.37 -20.62 6.68
C ASP A 162 11.70 -19.22 7.25
N ALA A 163 12.98 -18.94 7.48
CA ALA A 163 13.43 -17.63 7.93
C ALA A 163 13.23 -16.57 6.83
N GLY A 164 13.58 -16.89 5.58
CA GLY A 164 13.31 -16.04 4.42
C GLY A 164 11.82 -15.71 4.28
N ALA A 165 10.94 -16.71 4.39
CA ALA A 165 9.49 -16.52 4.35
C ALA A 165 8.96 -15.65 5.50
N ALA A 166 9.53 -15.78 6.70
CA ALA A 166 9.20 -14.92 7.83
C ALA A 166 9.60 -13.46 7.56
N PHE A 167 10.79 -13.21 7.00
CA PHE A 167 11.20 -11.86 6.62
C PHE A 167 10.33 -11.27 5.51
N ASP A 168 10.01 -12.04 4.47
CA ASP A 168 9.09 -11.61 3.42
C ASP A 168 7.70 -11.22 3.98
N THR A 169 7.24 -11.93 5.03
CA THR A 169 6.01 -11.57 5.75
C THR A 169 6.12 -10.23 6.47
N VAL A 170 7.27 -9.94 7.10
CA VAL A 170 7.55 -8.65 7.74
C VAL A 170 7.60 -7.53 6.70
N LEU A 171 8.35 -7.72 5.61
CA LEU A 171 8.44 -6.75 4.52
C LEU A 171 7.07 -6.45 3.92
N TRP A 172 6.24 -7.47 3.72
CA TRP A 172 4.89 -7.30 3.23
C TRP A 172 3.99 -6.52 4.20
N ALA A 173 4.10 -6.81 5.50
CA ALA A 173 3.34 -6.09 6.53
C ALA A 173 3.74 -4.61 6.59
N SER A 174 5.04 -4.33 6.53
CA SER A 174 5.58 -2.96 6.50
C SER A 174 5.18 -2.22 5.24
N LEU A 175 5.27 -2.86 4.06
CA LEU A 175 4.82 -2.27 2.80
C LEU A 175 3.33 -1.91 2.85
N LYS A 176 2.47 -2.79 3.37
CA LYS A 176 1.05 -2.49 3.59
C LYS A 176 0.84 -1.32 4.53
N HIS A 177 1.61 -1.24 5.61
CA HIS A 177 1.52 -0.17 6.59
C HIS A 177 1.85 1.18 5.94
N VAL A 178 3.02 1.28 5.30
CA VAL A 178 3.48 2.50 4.61
C VAL A 178 2.51 2.91 3.52
N ALA A 179 2.08 1.97 2.67
CA ALA A 179 1.10 2.26 1.61
C ALA A 179 -0.23 2.76 2.18
N LYS A 180 -0.71 2.20 3.30
CA LYS A 180 -1.92 2.68 3.97
C LYS A 180 -1.77 4.11 4.49
N VAL A 181 -0.63 4.44 5.11
CA VAL A 181 -0.33 5.78 5.61
C VAL A 181 -0.31 6.78 4.45
N CYS A 182 0.33 6.43 3.35
CA CYS A 182 0.45 7.28 2.15
C CYS A 182 -0.77 7.23 1.22
N GLN A 183 -1.82 6.47 1.56
CA GLN A 183 -3.01 6.23 0.72
C GLN A 183 -2.66 5.70 -0.67
N CYS A 184 -1.67 4.82 -0.76
CA CYS A 184 -1.19 4.17 -1.98
C CYS A 184 -1.61 2.69 -2.03
N GLU A 185 -1.52 2.09 -3.21
CA GLU A 185 -1.73 0.66 -3.44
C GLU A 185 -0.40 -0.10 -3.22
N PRO A 186 -0.34 -1.06 -2.27
CA PRO A 186 0.85 -1.89 -2.09
C PRO A 186 0.89 -3.02 -3.12
N ILE A 187 2.02 -3.22 -3.77
CA ILE A 187 2.29 -4.33 -4.71
C ILE A 187 3.39 -5.22 -4.14
N TRP A 188 3.05 -6.49 -3.94
CA TRP A 188 3.99 -7.54 -3.61
C TRP A 188 3.81 -8.69 -4.59
N VAL A 189 4.90 -9.11 -5.24
CA VAL A 189 4.87 -10.22 -6.21
C VAL A 189 5.53 -11.50 -5.69
N GLY A 190 6.00 -11.48 -4.43
CA GLY A 190 6.84 -12.54 -3.86
C GLY A 190 8.27 -12.47 -4.35
N ARG A 191 9.15 -13.21 -3.67
CA ARG A 191 10.50 -13.49 -4.14
C ARG A 191 10.41 -14.43 -5.34
N CYS A 192 11.08 -14.08 -6.44
CA CYS A 192 11.19 -14.94 -7.61
C CYS A 192 12.58 -15.55 -7.66
N GLU A 193 12.71 -16.72 -8.31
CA GLU A 193 14.01 -17.38 -8.48
C GLU A 193 14.99 -16.49 -9.27
N ALA A 194 14.50 -15.82 -10.31
CA ALA A 194 15.30 -14.98 -11.20
C ALA A 194 14.87 -13.50 -11.19
N ALA A 195 15.85 -12.62 -11.39
CA ALA A 195 15.66 -11.17 -11.46
C ALA A 195 14.73 -10.77 -12.62
N GLU A 196 14.84 -11.43 -13.77
CA GLU A 196 14.02 -11.16 -14.95
C GLU A 196 12.54 -11.48 -14.70
N GLN A 197 12.28 -12.59 -14.00
CA GLN A 197 10.92 -12.99 -13.63
C GLN A 197 10.32 -12.03 -12.61
N ALA A 198 11.10 -11.64 -11.59
CA ALA A 198 10.67 -10.63 -10.62
C ALA A 198 10.34 -9.31 -11.31
N ALA A 199 11.22 -8.81 -12.18
CA ALA A 199 11.00 -7.60 -12.95
C ALA A 199 9.72 -7.68 -13.79
N GLU A 200 9.48 -8.81 -14.47
CA GLU A 200 8.27 -9.02 -15.27
C GLU A 200 6.99 -8.92 -14.43
N ARG A 201 6.95 -9.64 -13.31
CA ARG A 201 5.77 -9.68 -12.44
C ARG A 201 5.48 -8.31 -11.84
N VAL A 202 6.51 -7.58 -11.42
CA VAL A 202 6.38 -6.22 -10.90
C VAL A 202 5.86 -5.28 -11.99
N VAL A 203 6.47 -5.26 -13.17
CA VAL A 203 6.02 -4.40 -14.28
C VAL A 203 4.60 -4.76 -14.69
N ALA A 204 4.25 -6.04 -14.75
CA ALA A 204 2.89 -6.49 -15.03
C ALA A 204 1.91 -6.02 -13.95
N ALA A 205 2.25 -6.14 -12.66
CA ALA A 205 1.42 -5.66 -11.56
C ALA A 205 1.24 -4.13 -11.57
N LEU A 206 2.31 -3.39 -11.87
CA LEU A 206 2.30 -1.93 -12.00
C LEU A 206 1.50 -1.45 -13.21
N THR A 207 1.40 -2.22 -14.28
CA THR A 207 0.67 -1.82 -15.48
C THR A 207 -0.72 -2.44 -15.59
N ARG A 208 -1.07 -3.34 -14.67
CA ARG A 208 -2.44 -3.89 -14.58
C ARG A 208 -3.40 -2.73 -14.33
N ARG A 209 -4.16 -2.39 -15.36
CA ARG A 209 -5.39 -1.63 -15.23
C ARG A 209 -6.34 -2.50 -14.43
N HIS A 210 -6.64 -2.07 -13.20
CA HIS A 210 -7.74 -2.68 -12.48
C HIS A 210 -9.00 -2.38 -13.30
N PRO A 211 -9.76 -3.41 -13.73
CA PRO A 211 -11.07 -3.13 -14.29
C PRO A 211 -11.81 -2.28 -13.25
N PRO A 212 -12.55 -1.24 -13.67
CA PRO A 212 -13.35 -0.47 -12.74
C PRO A 212 -14.15 -1.48 -11.94
N ARG A 213 -13.85 -1.61 -10.64
CA ARG A 213 -14.63 -2.45 -9.75
C ARG A 213 -16.01 -1.81 -9.77
N THR A 214 -16.90 -2.31 -10.61
CA THR A 214 -18.33 -2.03 -10.53
C THR A 214 -18.73 -2.58 -9.17
N SER A 215 -18.66 -1.74 -8.15
CA SER A 215 -19.04 -2.14 -6.82
C SER A 215 -20.53 -2.46 -6.88
N ARG A 216 -20.87 -3.75 -6.87
CA ARG A 216 -22.24 -4.22 -6.59
C ARG A 216 -22.65 -3.92 -5.14
N PHE A 217 -21.86 -3.13 -4.41
CA PHE A 217 -22.18 -2.62 -3.10
C PHE A 217 -23.12 -1.42 -3.24
N SER A 218 -24.40 -1.72 -3.37
CA SER A 218 -25.46 -0.77 -3.05
C SER A 218 -25.57 -0.66 -1.53
N VAL A 219 -25.48 0.56 -0.99
CA VAL A 219 -25.74 0.86 0.43
C VAL A 219 -27.11 0.32 0.86
N ARG A 220 -28.07 0.26 -0.08
CA ARG A 220 -29.40 -0.33 0.11
C ARG A 220 -29.34 -1.82 0.47
N ASN A 221 -28.38 -2.56 -0.09
CA ASN A 221 -28.20 -3.99 0.15
C ASN A 221 -27.53 -4.27 1.52
N ALA A 222 -26.64 -3.38 1.96
CA ALA A 222 -26.02 -3.45 3.28
C ALA A 222 -27.04 -3.12 4.40
N ALA A 223 -27.82 -2.05 4.24
CA ALA A 223 -28.89 -1.69 5.17
C ALA A 223 -29.95 -2.81 5.27
N HIS A 224 -30.31 -3.43 4.14
CA HIS A 224 -31.24 -4.56 4.12
C HIS A 224 -30.73 -5.78 4.91
N ARG A 225 -29.48 -6.20 4.70
CA ARG A 225 -28.90 -7.35 5.43
C ARG A 225 -28.70 -7.10 6.92
N VAL A 226 -28.39 -5.87 7.30
CA VAL A 226 -28.29 -5.47 8.72
C VAL A 226 -29.68 -5.46 9.36
N GLY A 227 -30.70 -4.93 8.66
CA GLY A 227 -32.09 -5.00 9.06
C GLY A 227 -32.59 -6.44 9.26
N GLU A 228 -32.29 -7.35 8.33
CA GLU A 228 -32.66 -8.77 8.48
C GLU A 228 -32.05 -9.44 9.72
N ARG A 229 -30.78 -9.16 10.01
CA ARG A 229 -30.08 -9.74 11.18
C ARG A 229 -30.63 -9.18 12.49
N LEU A 230 -30.94 -7.89 12.54
CA LEU A 230 -31.52 -7.24 13.71
C LEU A 230 -32.99 -7.65 13.94
N CYS A 231 -33.79 -7.78 12.88
CA CYS A 231 -35.15 -8.33 13.00
C CYS A 231 -35.14 -9.78 13.52
N ARG A 232 -34.16 -10.60 13.10
CA ARG A 232 -33.98 -11.95 13.66
C ARG A 232 -33.57 -11.90 15.13
N TRP A 233 -32.67 -11.00 15.50
CA TRP A 233 -32.23 -10.86 16.89
C TRP A 233 -33.35 -10.36 17.80
N LEU A 234 -34.12 -9.35 17.38
CA LEU A 234 -35.28 -8.85 18.11
C LEU A 234 -36.33 -9.96 18.33
N LYS A 235 -36.63 -10.77 17.31
CA LYS A 235 -37.52 -11.95 17.44
C LYS A 235 -37.03 -13.03 18.40
N ILE A 236 -35.74 -13.05 18.74
CA ILE A 236 -35.17 -14.02 19.70
C ILE A 236 -35.23 -13.45 21.13
N VAL A 237 -35.21 -12.12 21.27
CA VAL A 237 -35.11 -11.42 22.56
C VAL A 237 -36.48 -10.94 23.07
N THR A 238 -37.47 -10.76 22.18
CA THR A 238 -38.89 -10.52 22.50
C THR A 238 -39.72 -11.78 22.31
#